data_AF-A0ABD6EYR4-F1
#
_entry.id   AF-A0ABD6EYR4-F1
#
_cell.length_a   1.000
_cell.length_b   1.000
_cell.length_c   1.000
_cell.angle_alpha   90.00
_cell.angle_beta   90.00
_cell.angle_gamma   90.00
#
_symmetry.space_group_name_H-M   'P 1'
#
loop_
_entity.id
_entity.type
_entity.pdbx_description
1 polymer ?
#
loop_
_entity_poly.entity_id
_entity_poly.type
_entity_poly.pdbx_seq_one_letter_code
_entity_poly.pdbx_strand_id
1 'polypeptide(L)'
;MDDSPLRHRSDGISPSRYGGVTDSSPVVHTANSSRDVFPDDVLTMGDSLPTDDSSSVSHGGVVIASNVRSNGLSTLSGVFAPVALSMFSVLLFLRMGFVVGQLGFLMSSVQLLLAYTIVMLTVLSLCAISTNGAIEGGGVYYMISRSLGPEFGGAIGVLFFTANVFSCALYISGFTEALVNNVGEETLPSSGTWKFLVSVLISMVLLILCLLGASIFANTALLTFFLVIICYSTYVISMVVVAPFPVPIPKTNEYAYLVPKNASDPSGEKVPDFNRTLYANFTGFSLSTLADNIMPMYAVDYTTSKQTDFALMFAVIFSGVTGLMAGANMSGELARPSVSIPRGTVQAVIFTFVIFMFTAFITAGSCTRFLLQSNYSVMVSVNISRWFILIGIFSTTFFSSMSNLIGSSRVLNRLAHDNLFGFLLTPAKIEVSSGNPVVSVLITWICVVLVLLIGVMNKIAKLTSIFFLLSYMGVNVACLALDLTSAPNFRPTFKAFSWHTCALGVISTAIMMLVIDAAMSAIGVIVLLVLIMILHYQAPAGSWGSISQALIYHQVRKYLLILDVRKEHVKYWRPQILLLVSRPATSCPLMDFVNDLKKSGLYVIGHVKTGSMDERLNDPLQQVIIILF
;
A
#
# COMPACT_ATOMS: atom_id res chain seq x y z
N MET A 1 97.33 1.54 8.60
CA MET A 1 96.16 0.82 9.15
C MET A 1 95.23 0.59 7.98
N ASP A 2 95.46 -0.41 7.12
CA ASP A 2 95.81 -1.83 7.39
C ASP A 2 94.60 -2.55 8.03
N ASP A 3 94.15 -3.73 7.59
CA ASP A 3 94.84 -4.70 6.73
C ASP A 3 93.88 -5.45 5.75
N SER A 4 94.36 -6.55 5.15
CA SER A 4 93.77 -7.30 4.03
C SER A 4 93.88 -8.84 4.26
N PRO A 5 93.88 -9.76 3.26
CA PRO A 5 92.83 -10.15 2.30
C PRO A 5 92.49 -11.69 2.34
N LEU A 6 91.91 -12.25 1.25
CA LEU A 6 91.93 -13.70 0.82
C LEU A 6 90.84 -14.65 1.46
N ARG A 7 90.38 -15.78 0.87
CA ARG A 7 90.59 -16.41 -0.49
C ARG A 7 89.56 -17.50 -0.91
N HIS A 8 89.52 -17.79 -2.22
CA HIS A 8 88.91 -18.96 -2.93
C HIS A 8 87.37 -19.05 -2.93
N ARG A 9 86.66 -19.86 -3.76
CA ARG A 9 86.96 -20.93 -4.77
C ARG A 9 85.89 -20.86 -5.92
N SER A 10 85.97 -21.30 -7.20
CA SER A 10 86.62 -22.38 -8.00
C SER A 10 86.00 -23.80 -7.82
N ASP A 11 85.48 -24.53 -8.83
CA ASP A 11 85.36 -24.36 -10.32
C ASP A 11 84.07 -25.05 -10.85
N GLY A 12 83.46 -24.62 -11.98
CA GLY A 12 83.52 -25.33 -13.29
C GLY A 12 82.20 -26.07 -13.65
N ILE A 13 81.80 -26.46 -14.88
CA ILE A 13 82.28 -26.30 -16.29
C ILE A 13 81.05 -26.43 -17.25
N SER A 14 81.09 -25.83 -18.45
CA SER A 14 80.06 -25.86 -19.55
C SER A 14 80.49 -26.81 -20.72
N PRO A 15 80.06 -26.75 -22.04
CA PRO A 15 79.00 -25.99 -22.76
C PRO A 15 78.24 -26.73 -23.93
N SER A 16 77.35 -26.00 -24.65
CA SER A 16 76.97 -26.18 -26.11
C SER A 16 76.09 -27.40 -26.52
N ARG A 17 75.44 -27.55 -27.70
CA ARG A 17 75.32 -26.85 -29.03
C ARG A 17 73.83 -26.82 -29.48
N TYR A 18 73.23 -25.83 -30.18
CA TYR A 18 73.38 -25.26 -31.55
C TYR A 18 72.52 -25.94 -32.68
N GLY A 19 71.59 -25.18 -33.30
CA GLY A 19 70.87 -25.49 -34.57
C GLY A 19 69.53 -26.29 -34.47
N GLY A 20 68.54 -26.14 -35.37
CA GLY A 20 68.31 -25.09 -36.38
C GLY A 20 67.27 -25.39 -37.51
N VAL A 21 66.26 -24.50 -37.65
CA VAL A 21 65.45 -24.13 -38.86
C VAL A 21 64.50 -25.16 -39.55
N THR A 22 63.53 -24.59 -40.30
CA THR A 22 62.70 -25.12 -41.42
C THR A 22 61.48 -26.04 -41.19
N ASP A 23 60.31 -25.37 -41.15
CA ASP A 23 59.22 -25.42 -42.17
C ASP A 23 58.19 -26.58 -42.32
N SER A 24 57.06 -26.18 -42.92
CA SER A 24 55.96 -26.96 -43.53
C SER A 24 54.94 -27.72 -42.65
N SER A 25 53.68 -27.31 -42.79
CA SER A 25 52.45 -28.10 -42.63
C SER A 25 51.98 -28.56 -44.04
N PRO A 26 51.20 -29.66 -44.25
CA PRO A 26 49.78 -29.66 -43.87
C PRO A 26 49.05 -31.03 -43.67
N VAL A 27 47.76 -30.96 -43.26
CA VAL A 27 46.62 -31.81 -43.69
C VAL A 27 46.44 -33.27 -43.19
N VAL A 28 45.53 -33.41 -42.19
CA VAL A 28 44.27 -34.24 -42.20
C VAL A 28 44.25 -35.77 -41.87
N HIS A 29 43.13 -36.14 -41.19
CA HIS A 29 42.44 -37.46 -41.01
C HIS A 29 42.83 -38.49 -39.91
N THR A 30 41.99 -38.52 -38.85
CA THR A 30 41.34 -39.69 -38.20
C THR A 30 42.13 -40.89 -37.67
N ALA A 31 41.96 -41.23 -36.37
CA ALA A 31 41.27 -42.44 -35.88
C ALA A 31 41.39 -42.66 -34.34
N ASN A 32 40.52 -43.53 -33.78
CA ASN A 32 40.44 -44.02 -32.38
C ASN A 32 41.79 -44.55 -31.83
N SER A 33 42.04 -44.70 -30.52
CA SER A 33 41.16 -45.29 -29.49
C SER A 33 41.72 -45.17 -28.06
N SER A 34 40.91 -45.60 -27.06
CA SER A 34 41.36 -46.11 -25.73
C SER A 34 41.97 -45.08 -24.75
N ARG A 35 41.84 -45.19 -23.41
CA ARG A 35 40.86 -45.83 -22.49
C ARG A 35 41.14 -45.24 -21.07
N ASP A 36 40.55 -45.84 -20.03
CA ASP A 36 40.72 -45.57 -18.59
C ASP A 36 39.76 -44.49 -18.02
N VAL A 37 38.83 -44.68 -17.06
CA VAL A 37 38.29 -45.76 -16.16
C VAL A 37 38.22 -45.19 -14.73
N PHE A 38 37.22 -45.65 -13.95
CA PHE A 38 36.84 -45.30 -12.56
C PHE A 38 35.80 -44.15 -12.42
N PRO A 39 34.80 -44.30 -11.52
CA PRO A 39 33.78 -45.37 -11.61
C PRO A 39 32.33 -44.87 -11.39
N ASP A 40 31.35 -45.66 -11.81
CA ASP A 40 29.92 -45.44 -11.56
C ASP A 40 29.42 -46.05 -10.24
N ASP A 41 28.41 -45.41 -9.64
CA ASP A 41 27.28 -46.02 -8.90
C ASP A 41 26.14 -44.96 -8.89
N VAL A 42 25.16 -45.00 -9.80
CA VAL A 42 23.94 -45.86 -9.77
C VAL A 42 23.03 -45.47 -8.58
N LEU A 43 21.83 -44.89 -8.78
CA LEU A 43 20.66 -45.53 -9.41
C LEU A 43 19.71 -44.53 -10.12
N THR A 44 18.77 -45.05 -10.93
CA THR A 44 18.07 -44.34 -12.03
C THR A 44 16.52 -44.34 -11.97
N MET A 45 15.90 -43.63 -12.93
CA MET A 45 14.48 -43.62 -13.37
C MET A 45 13.55 -42.58 -12.68
N GLY A 46 12.60 -41.95 -13.39
CA GLY A 46 12.23 -42.12 -14.82
C GLY A 46 11.34 -40.99 -15.38
N ASP A 47 11.03 -41.06 -16.67
CA ASP A 47 10.53 -39.95 -17.50
C ASP A 47 9.07 -39.50 -17.29
N SER A 48 8.78 -38.26 -17.71
CA SER A 48 7.59 -37.94 -18.52
C SER A 48 7.69 -36.57 -19.21
N LEU A 49 7.92 -36.56 -20.52
CA LEU A 49 7.79 -35.40 -21.41
C LEU A 49 6.44 -35.42 -22.14
N PRO A 50 5.74 -34.29 -22.27
CA PRO A 50 4.71 -34.10 -23.29
C PRO A 50 5.23 -33.22 -24.44
N THR A 51 5.55 -33.89 -25.56
CA THR A 51 5.54 -33.41 -26.96
C THR A 51 5.25 -31.93 -27.26
N ASP A 52 6.20 -31.26 -27.94
CA ASP A 52 5.91 -30.15 -28.85
C ASP A 52 5.08 -30.63 -30.06
N ASP A 53 4.21 -29.77 -30.60
CA ASP A 53 3.71 -29.93 -31.98
C ASP A 53 3.22 -28.60 -32.61
N SER A 54 3.33 -28.52 -33.94
CA SER A 54 2.87 -27.46 -34.86
C SER A 54 3.48 -26.06 -34.73
N SER A 55 4.09 -25.61 -35.83
CA SER A 55 4.78 -24.33 -35.97
C SER A 55 3.88 -23.20 -36.49
N SER A 56 4.25 -21.94 -36.20
CA SER A 56 3.91 -20.82 -37.08
C SER A 56 5.04 -19.77 -37.07
N VAL A 57 5.49 -19.38 -38.27
CA VAL A 57 6.52 -18.35 -38.46
C VAL A 57 5.83 -17.04 -38.84
N SER A 58 6.14 -15.95 -38.13
CA SER A 58 5.79 -14.59 -38.57
C SER A 58 6.87 -13.58 -38.14
N HIS A 59 6.98 -12.48 -38.89
CA HIS A 59 8.15 -11.60 -38.83
C HIS A 59 8.17 -10.64 -37.63
N GLY A 60 9.36 -10.38 -37.11
CA GLY A 60 9.93 -9.02 -37.14
C GLY A 60 9.18 -7.91 -36.40
N GLY A 61 8.38 -8.22 -35.39
CA GLY A 61 7.75 -7.23 -34.51
C GLY A 61 8.49 -7.13 -33.17
N VAL A 62 8.75 -5.92 -32.68
CA VAL A 62 9.21 -5.72 -31.30
C VAL A 62 8.04 -5.96 -30.35
N VAL A 63 7.83 -7.24 -29.98
CA VAL A 63 6.86 -7.62 -28.95
C VAL A 63 7.39 -7.12 -27.61
N ILE A 64 6.81 -6.02 -27.11
CA ILE A 64 6.98 -5.63 -25.71
C ILE A 64 6.34 -6.74 -24.88
N ALA A 65 7.18 -7.61 -24.32
CA ALA A 65 6.76 -8.73 -23.48
C ALA A 65 6.22 -8.22 -22.14
N SER A 66 4.98 -7.74 -22.13
CA SER A 66 4.21 -7.65 -20.89
C SER A 66 4.04 -9.08 -20.37
N ASN A 67 4.59 -9.39 -19.21
CA ASN A 67 4.47 -10.71 -18.57
C ASN A 67 2.99 -11.03 -18.27
N VAL A 68 2.30 -11.64 -19.22
CA VAL A 68 0.91 -12.09 -19.06
C VAL A 68 0.93 -13.41 -18.30
N ARG A 69 0.50 -13.39 -17.03
CA ARG A 69 0.33 -14.63 -16.25
C ARG A 69 -0.91 -15.34 -16.78
N SER A 70 -0.74 -16.53 -17.37
CA SER A 70 -1.80 -17.29 -18.04
C SER A 70 -3.03 -17.52 -17.16
N ASN A 71 -2.81 -17.80 -15.88
CA ASN A 71 -3.85 -18.15 -14.90
C ASN A 71 -4.23 -16.95 -13.99
N GLY A 72 -3.82 -15.72 -14.35
CA GLY A 72 -4.04 -14.54 -13.52
C GLY A 72 -5.45 -13.93 -13.64
N LEU A 73 -5.89 -13.24 -12.60
CA LEU A 73 -7.21 -12.60 -12.55
C LEU A 73 -7.36 -11.46 -13.56
N SER A 74 -8.61 -11.29 -14.01
CA SER A 74 -9.05 -10.17 -14.85
C SER A 74 -9.13 -8.86 -14.06
N THR A 75 -9.15 -7.72 -14.77
CA THR A 75 -9.34 -6.38 -14.18
C THR A 75 -10.62 -6.29 -13.34
N LEU A 76 -11.70 -6.97 -13.75
CA LEU A 76 -12.98 -6.93 -13.04
C LEU A 76 -12.91 -7.69 -11.71
N SER A 77 -12.41 -8.93 -11.73
CA SER A 77 -12.40 -9.80 -10.54
C SER A 77 -11.28 -9.47 -9.57
N GLY A 78 -10.09 -9.13 -10.07
CA GLY A 78 -8.90 -8.92 -9.23
C GLY A 78 -8.64 -7.47 -8.81
N VAL A 79 -9.33 -6.48 -9.38
CA VAL A 79 -9.17 -5.05 -9.00
C VAL A 79 -10.49 -4.36 -8.73
N PHE A 80 -11.39 -4.30 -9.72
CA PHE A 80 -12.62 -3.51 -9.60
C PHE A 80 -13.53 -3.99 -8.45
N ALA A 81 -13.87 -5.28 -8.42
CA ALA A 81 -14.75 -5.84 -7.39
C ALA A 81 -14.14 -5.74 -5.97
N PRO A 82 -12.85 -6.11 -5.72
CA PRO A 82 -12.20 -5.88 -4.44
C PRO A 82 -12.20 -4.42 -3.97
N VAL A 83 -11.88 -3.47 -4.85
CA VAL A 83 -11.88 -2.03 -4.50
C VAL A 83 -13.31 -1.54 -4.22
N ALA A 84 -14.27 -1.85 -5.09
CA ALA A 84 -15.65 -1.41 -4.91
C ALA A 84 -16.28 -1.95 -3.61
N LEU A 85 -16.07 -3.23 -3.28
CA LEU A 85 -16.49 -3.81 -2.00
C LEU A 85 -15.82 -3.12 -0.81
N SER A 86 -14.51 -2.89 -0.89
CA SER A 86 -13.74 -2.26 0.19
C SER A 86 -14.13 -0.80 0.44
N MET A 87 -14.70 -0.12 -0.57
CA MET A 87 -15.27 1.24 -0.47
C MET A 87 -16.76 1.26 -0.09
N PHE A 88 -17.55 0.23 -0.39
CA PHE A 88 -18.94 0.14 0.08
C PHE A 88 -18.99 -0.14 1.59
N SER A 89 -18.09 -0.99 2.08
CA SER A 89 -17.69 -1.16 3.49
C SER A 89 -18.85 -1.25 4.50
N VAL A 90 -18.66 -0.70 5.71
CA VAL A 90 -19.74 -0.47 6.69
C VAL A 90 -20.58 0.75 6.30
N LEU A 91 -19.98 1.72 5.59
CA LEU A 91 -20.55 3.05 5.44
C LEU A 91 -21.88 3.02 4.69
N LEU A 92 -21.94 2.30 3.56
CA LEU A 92 -23.10 2.28 2.67
C LEU A 92 -24.38 1.88 3.40
N PHE A 93 -24.32 0.93 4.33
CA PHE A 93 -25.50 0.32 4.95
C PHE A 93 -25.79 0.76 6.40
N LEU A 94 -24.77 1.16 7.18
CA LEU A 94 -24.90 1.46 8.62
C LEU A 94 -24.54 2.90 9.03
N ARG A 95 -24.05 3.74 8.11
CA ARG A 95 -23.71 5.14 8.42
C ARG A 95 -24.24 6.15 7.41
N MET A 96 -24.51 5.75 6.16
CA MET A 96 -24.98 6.68 5.12
C MET A 96 -26.27 7.42 5.51
N GLY A 97 -27.24 6.73 6.11
CA GLY A 97 -28.46 7.36 6.64
C GLY A 97 -28.18 8.38 7.75
N PHE A 98 -27.34 8.03 8.73
CA PHE A 98 -26.95 8.93 9.81
C PHE A 98 -26.20 10.17 9.30
N VAL A 99 -25.26 9.99 8.36
CA VAL A 99 -24.53 11.06 7.68
C VAL A 99 -25.49 12.06 7.02
N VAL A 100 -26.47 11.58 6.25
CA VAL A 100 -27.50 12.43 5.63
C VAL A 100 -28.39 13.10 6.70
N GLY A 101 -28.70 12.40 7.79
CA GLY A 101 -29.47 12.96 8.92
C GLY A 101 -28.79 14.15 9.61
N GLN A 102 -27.46 14.13 9.78
CA GLN A 102 -26.72 15.22 10.43
C GLN A 102 -26.38 16.36 9.45
N LEU A 103 -25.88 16.02 8.26
CA LEU A 103 -25.37 16.97 7.27
C LEU A 103 -26.43 17.55 6.33
N GLY A 104 -27.57 16.88 6.20
CA GLY A 104 -28.48 17.10 5.07
C GLY A 104 -27.88 16.66 3.73
N PHE A 105 -28.69 16.64 2.69
CA PHE A 105 -28.29 16.22 1.35
C PHE A 105 -27.17 17.09 0.76
N LEU A 106 -27.24 18.41 0.96
CA LEU A 106 -26.27 19.33 0.35
C LEU A 106 -24.87 19.18 0.96
N MET A 107 -24.75 19.19 2.29
CA MET A 107 -23.44 19.12 2.94
C MET A 107 -22.84 17.70 2.92
N SER A 108 -23.68 16.65 2.90
CA SER A 108 -23.19 15.27 2.65
C SER A 108 -22.65 15.10 1.22
N SER A 109 -23.31 15.69 0.23
CA SER A 109 -22.80 15.75 -1.16
C SER A 109 -21.45 16.47 -1.25
N VAL A 110 -21.29 17.61 -0.57
CA VAL A 110 -20.02 18.36 -0.51
C VAL A 110 -18.91 17.54 0.17
N GLN A 111 -19.19 16.89 1.31
CA GLN A 111 -18.20 16.05 1.98
C GLN A 111 -17.82 14.80 1.17
N LEU A 112 -18.79 14.15 0.50
CA LEU A 112 -18.53 13.04 -0.41
C LEU A 112 -17.62 13.48 -1.57
N LEU A 113 -17.95 14.57 -2.26
CA LEU A 113 -17.13 15.11 -3.36
C LEU A 113 -15.70 15.43 -2.89
N LEU A 114 -15.54 16.02 -1.71
CA LEU A 114 -14.23 16.34 -1.14
C LEU A 114 -13.43 15.08 -0.79
N ALA A 115 -14.05 14.09 -0.14
CA ALA A 115 -13.42 12.82 0.19
C ALA A 115 -12.99 12.04 -1.06
N TYR A 116 -13.89 11.95 -2.06
CA TYR A 116 -13.60 11.31 -3.35
C TYR A 116 -12.54 12.05 -4.16
N THR A 117 -12.44 13.37 -4.06
CA THR A 117 -11.35 14.14 -4.68
C THR A 117 -10.00 13.75 -4.08
N ILE A 118 -9.88 13.66 -2.76
CA ILE A 118 -8.66 13.23 -2.05
C ILE A 118 -8.26 11.79 -2.44
N VAL A 119 -9.23 10.88 -2.47
CA VAL A 119 -9.03 9.50 -2.92
C VAL A 119 -8.56 9.47 -4.37
N MET A 120 -9.23 10.19 -5.28
CA MET A 120 -8.91 10.19 -6.70
C MET A 120 -7.52 10.74 -7.01
N LEU A 121 -7.09 11.84 -6.36
CA LEU A 121 -5.73 12.37 -6.49
C LEU A 121 -4.67 11.34 -6.09
N THR A 122 -4.93 10.61 -4.99
CA THR A 122 -4.06 9.54 -4.52
C THR A 122 -4.08 8.32 -5.45
N VAL A 123 -5.20 8.04 -6.10
CA VAL A 123 -5.31 7.02 -7.15
C VAL A 123 -4.51 7.40 -8.39
N LEU A 124 -4.49 8.68 -8.82
CA LEU A 124 -3.63 9.11 -9.95
C LEU A 124 -2.15 8.87 -9.64
N SER A 125 -1.70 9.18 -8.42
CA SER A 125 -0.35 8.84 -7.92
C SER A 125 -0.08 7.34 -7.91
N LEU A 126 -1.01 6.51 -7.41
CA LEU A 126 -0.89 5.05 -7.42
C LEU A 126 -0.89 4.47 -8.86
N CYS A 127 -1.62 5.08 -9.79
CA CYS A 127 -1.62 4.69 -11.20
C CYS A 127 -0.26 4.99 -11.88
N ALA A 128 0.43 6.06 -11.47
CA ALA A 128 1.79 6.34 -11.93
C ALA A 128 2.79 5.30 -11.40
N ILE A 129 2.79 5.03 -10.09
CA ILE A 129 3.65 3.99 -9.49
C ILE A 129 3.39 2.63 -10.13
N SER A 130 2.11 2.22 -10.29
CA SER A 130 1.74 0.94 -10.91
C SER A 130 1.89 0.91 -12.45
N THR A 131 2.32 1.99 -13.08
CA THR A 131 2.75 1.99 -14.49
C THR A 131 4.24 2.27 -14.66
N ASN A 132 5.00 2.24 -13.56
CA ASN A 132 6.45 2.40 -13.56
C ASN A 132 7.17 1.05 -13.44
N GLY A 133 7.75 0.58 -14.55
CA GLY A 133 8.52 -0.67 -14.58
C GLY A 133 7.69 -1.95 -14.46
N ALA A 134 8.34 -3.04 -14.02
CA ALA A 134 7.71 -4.34 -13.86
C ALA A 134 7.15 -4.51 -12.44
N ILE A 135 5.86 -4.83 -12.33
CA ILE A 135 5.23 -5.18 -11.05
C ILE A 135 5.35 -6.68 -10.81
N GLU A 136 5.93 -7.05 -9.67
CA GLU A 136 5.91 -8.41 -9.16
C GLU A 136 4.80 -8.61 -8.11
N GLY A 137 4.62 -9.85 -7.68
CA GLY A 137 3.79 -10.15 -6.53
C GLY A 137 4.41 -9.58 -5.26
N GLY A 138 3.64 -8.80 -4.50
CA GLY A 138 4.12 -8.09 -3.30
C GLY A 138 3.21 -6.95 -2.81
N GLY A 139 2.12 -6.65 -3.54
CA GLY A 139 1.13 -5.64 -3.14
C GLY A 139 1.61 -4.20 -3.33
N VAL A 140 0.90 -3.25 -2.72
CA VAL A 140 1.23 -1.82 -2.81
C VAL A 140 2.64 -1.52 -2.32
N TYR A 141 3.03 -2.08 -1.17
CA TYR A 141 4.36 -1.85 -0.60
C TYR A 141 5.49 -2.15 -1.58
N TYR A 142 5.42 -3.28 -2.30
CA TYR A 142 6.47 -3.66 -3.25
C TYR A 142 6.62 -2.68 -4.42
N MET A 143 5.50 -2.23 -4.99
CA MET A 143 5.51 -1.24 -6.07
C MET A 143 6.08 0.11 -5.61
N ILE A 144 5.80 0.47 -4.35
CA ILE A 144 6.35 1.67 -3.70
C ILE A 144 7.85 1.51 -3.41
N SER A 145 8.28 0.49 -2.66
CA SER A 145 9.67 0.34 -2.22
C SER A 145 10.65 0.15 -3.37
N ARG A 146 10.24 -0.46 -4.49
CA ARG A 146 11.06 -0.57 -5.71
C ARG A 146 11.08 0.70 -6.56
N SER A 147 10.14 1.63 -6.37
CA SER A 147 10.18 2.96 -6.99
C SER A 147 10.90 4.01 -6.14
N LEU A 148 10.78 3.93 -4.81
CA LEU A 148 11.30 4.93 -3.86
C LEU A 148 12.63 4.55 -3.19
N GLY A 149 12.98 3.27 -3.18
CA GLY A 149 14.00 2.72 -2.28
C GLY A 149 13.45 2.36 -0.89
N PRO A 150 14.29 1.74 -0.05
CA PRO A 150 13.86 1.09 1.19
C PRO A 150 13.44 2.08 2.29
N GLU A 151 14.03 3.27 2.35
CA GLU A 151 13.80 4.28 3.40
C GLU A 151 12.33 4.79 3.38
N PHE A 152 11.94 5.44 2.29
CA PHE A 152 10.59 5.96 2.08
C PHE A 152 9.56 4.84 1.87
N GLY A 153 9.95 3.77 1.16
CA GLY A 153 9.09 2.60 0.96
C GLY A 153 8.73 1.91 2.27
N GLY A 154 9.70 1.72 3.16
CA GLY A 154 9.52 1.15 4.50
C GLY A 154 8.58 1.98 5.36
N ALA A 155 8.80 3.29 5.43
CA ALA A 155 7.99 4.18 6.25
C ALA A 155 6.51 4.19 5.79
N ILE A 156 6.28 4.32 4.47
CA ILE A 156 4.94 4.29 3.87
C ILE A 156 4.31 2.89 4.04
N GLY A 157 5.10 1.82 3.96
CA GLY A 157 4.67 0.44 4.20
C GLY A 157 4.11 0.22 5.60
N VAL A 158 4.84 0.64 6.64
CA VAL A 158 4.37 0.57 8.04
C VAL A 158 3.08 1.36 8.23
N LEU A 159 2.98 2.57 7.66
CA LEU A 159 1.74 3.35 7.76
C LEU A 159 0.54 2.64 7.11
N PHE A 160 0.73 1.97 5.96
CA PHE A 160 -0.33 1.15 5.37
C PHE A 160 -0.65 -0.11 6.16
N PHE A 161 0.34 -0.76 6.79
CA PHE A 161 0.11 -1.84 7.75
C PHE A 161 -0.78 -1.35 8.90
N THR A 162 -0.42 -0.26 9.58
CA THR A 162 -1.22 0.30 10.67
C THR A 162 -2.62 0.73 10.22
N ALA A 163 -2.75 1.42 9.08
CA ALA A 163 -4.05 1.84 8.55
C ALA A 163 -4.97 0.64 8.25
N ASN A 164 -4.44 -0.42 7.65
CA ASN A 164 -5.20 -1.64 7.34
C ASN A 164 -5.58 -2.42 8.60
N VAL A 165 -4.72 -2.48 9.64
CA VAL A 165 -5.07 -3.05 10.95
C VAL A 165 -6.24 -2.31 11.59
N PHE A 166 -6.18 -0.97 11.66
CA PHE A 166 -7.26 -0.15 12.22
C PHE A 166 -8.56 -0.27 11.40
N SER A 167 -8.46 -0.33 10.07
CA SER A 167 -9.60 -0.53 9.17
C SER A 167 -10.22 -1.93 9.27
N CYS A 168 -9.42 -2.97 9.52
CA CYS A 168 -9.93 -4.31 9.81
C CYS A 168 -10.74 -4.34 11.13
N ALA A 169 -10.20 -3.74 12.20
CA ALA A 169 -10.90 -3.62 13.49
C ALA A 169 -12.19 -2.78 13.38
N LEU A 170 -12.20 -1.73 12.55
CA LEU A 170 -13.39 -0.93 12.23
C LEU A 170 -14.50 -1.78 11.60
N TYR A 171 -14.14 -2.60 10.60
CA TYR A 171 -15.11 -3.41 9.86
C TYR A 171 -15.63 -4.61 10.66
N ILE A 172 -14.79 -5.22 11.52
CA ILE A 172 -15.25 -6.21 12.51
C ILE A 172 -16.21 -5.57 13.52
N SER A 173 -15.89 -4.38 14.02
CA SER A 173 -16.77 -3.64 14.95
C SER A 173 -18.14 -3.35 14.31
N GLY A 174 -18.17 -2.95 13.04
CA GLY A 174 -19.41 -2.74 12.29
C GLY A 174 -20.23 -4.02 12.05
N PHE A 175 -19.57 -5.17 11.83
CA PHE A 175 -20.24 -6.47 11.78
C PHE A 175 -20.90 -6.80 13.14
N THR A 176 -20.16 -6.62 14.25
CA THR A 176 -20.68 -6.89 15.60
C THR A 176 -21.83 -5.95 15.96
N GLU A 177 -21.75 -4.66 15.62
CA GLU A 177 -22.83 -3.70 15.79
C GLU A 177 -24.09 -4.14 15.02
N ALA A 178 -23.94 -4.56 13.76
CA ALA A 178 -25.03 -5.09 12.95
C ALA A 178 -25.68 -6.33 13.58
N LEU A 179 -24.86 -7.28 14.07
CA LEU A 179 -25.30 -8.54 14.64
C LEU A 179 -26.08 -8.32 15.95
N VAL A 180 -25.49 -7.61 16.91
CA VAL A 180 -26.11 -7.36 18.23
C VAL A 180 -27.42 -6.58 18.08
N ASN A 181 -27.45 -5.55 17.22
CA ASN A 181 -28.66 -4.75 16.99
C ASN A 181 -29.82 -5.51 16.30
N ASN A 182 -29.57 -6.67 15.68
CA ASN A 182 -30.59 -7.46 14.96
C ASN A 182 -30.97 -8.77 15.64
N VAL A 183 -30.10 -9.34 16.48
CA VAL A 183 -30.39 -10.55 17.27
C VAL A 183 -31.17 -10.23 18.54
N GLY A 184 -30.98 -9.03 19.11
CA GLY A 184 -31.78 -8.50 20.21
C GLY A 184 -31.20 -8.78 21.60
N GLU A 185 -31.48 -7.89 22.55
CA GLU A 185 -30.90 -7.88 23.89
C GLU A 185 -31.35 -9.06 24.77
N GLU A 186 -32.44 -9.74 24.39
CA GLU A 186 -32.97 -10.93 25.07
C GLU A 186 -32.07 -12.18 24.94
N THR A 187 -31.19 -12.23 23.91
CA THR A 187 -30.28 -13.37 23.70
C THR A 187 -28.79 -13.00 23.73
N LEU A 188 -28.42 -11.72 23.53
CA LEU A 188 -27.07 -11.23 23.80
C LEU A 188 -27.12 -9.96 24.66
N PRO A 189 -26.58 -9.98 25.91
CA PRO A 189 -26.53 -8.79 26.75
C PRO A 189 -25.67 -7.69 26.09
N SER A 190 -26.20 -6.48 25.99
CA SER A 190 -25.60 -5.36 25.22
C SER A 190 -24.35 -4.71 25.84
N SER A 191 -23.80 -5.32 26.90
CA SER A 191 -22.57 -4.90 27.59
C SER A 191 -21.36 -4.81 26.66
N GLY A 192 -20.47 -3.85 26.93
CA GLY A 192 -19.23 -3.63 26.18
C GLY A 192 -18.32 -4.87 26.14
N THR A 193 -18.26 -5.65 27.22
CA THR A 193 -17.47 -6.88 27.29
C THR A 193 -18.00 -7.95 26.33
N TRP A 194 -19.33 -8.07 26.19
CA TRP A 194 -19.94 -8.99 25.22
C TRP A 194 -19.70 -8.56 23.78
N LYS A 195 -19.82 -7.26 23.48
CA LYS A 195 -19.46 -6.70 22.17
C LYS A 195 -17.99 -6.96 21.82
N PHE A 196 -17.07 -6.86 22.78
CA PHE A 196 -15.66 -7.24 22.57
C PHE A 196 -15.51 -8.75 22.29
N LEU A 197 -16.09 -9.62 23.12
CA LEU A 197 -15.99 -11.08 22.93
C LEU A 197 -16.53 -11.55 21.58
N VAL A 198 -17.69 -11.03 21.15
CA VAL A 198 -18.27 -11.32 19.83
C VAL A 198 -17.35 -10.84 18.70
N SER A 199 -16.75 -9.65 18.83
CA SER A 199 -15.78 -9.12 17.87
C SER A 199 -14.53 -10.02 17.76
N VAL A 200 -14.02 -10.53 18.88
CA VAL A 200 -12.88 -11.47 18.90
C VAL A 200 -13.25 -12.79 18.24
N LEU A 201 -14.44 -13.35 18.49
CA LEU A 201 -14.91 -14.57 17.83
C LEU A 201 -15.01 -14.41 16.30
N ILE A 202 -15.56 -13.30 15.83
CA ILE A 202 -15.60 -12.96 14.39
C ILE A 202 -14.17 -12.84 13.83
N SER A 203 -13.25 -12.21 14.57
CA SER A 203 -11.84 -12.08 14.16
C SER A 203 -11.12 -13.44 14.04
N MET A 204 -11.49 -14.42 14.88
CA MET A 204 -10.93 -15.79 14.82
C MET A 204 -11.40 -16.55 13.58
N VAL A 205 -12.68 -16.40 13.19
CA VAL A 205 -13.19 -16.97 11.93
C VAL A 205 -12.49 -16.33 10.72
N LEU A 206 -12.28 -15.01 10.74
CA LEU A 206 -11.53 -14.30 9.71
C LEU A 206 -10.06 -14.75 9.64
N LEU A 207 -9.40 -14.95 10.79
CA LEU A 207 -8.04 -15.49 10.85
C LEU A 207 -7.94 -16.86 10.17
N ILE A 208 -8.81 -17.80 10.54
CA ILE A 208 -8.82 -19.16 9.96
C ILE A 208 -8.93 -19.10 8.43
N LEU A 209 -9.87 -18.31 7.90
CA LEU A 209 -10.06 -18.18 6.45
C LEU A 209 -8.89 -17.48 5.74
N CYS A 210 -8.19 -16.53 6.39
CA CYS A 210 -6.98 -15.93 5.83
C CYS A 210 -5.80 -16.92 5.79
N LEU A 211 -5.75 -17.88 6.71
CA LEU A 211 -4.76 -18.96 6.70
C LEU A 211 -5.04 -19.99 5.58
N LEU A 212 -6.32 -20.23 5.22
CA LEU A 212 -6.72 -21.11 4.11
C LEU A 212 -6.22 -20.64 2.73
N GLY A 213 -6.00 -19.34 2.53
CA GLY A 213 -5.29 -18.80 1.37
C GLY A 213 -6.02 -17.71 0.58
N ALA A 214 -5.26 -16.70 0.14
CA ALA A 214 -5.79 -15.49 -0.51
C ALA A 214 -6.31 -15.69 -1.95
N SER A 215 -5.96 -16.80 -2.62
CA SER A 215 -6.47 -17.13 -3.96
C SER A 215 -7.97 -17.43 -3.96
N ILE A 216 -8.47 -18.11 -2.91
CA ILE A 216 -9.89 -18.38 -2.70
C ILE A 216 -10.65 -17.05 -2.59
N PHE A 217 -10.17 -16.16 -1.71
CA PHE A 217 -10.71 -14.81 -1.52
C PHE A 217 -10.79 -14.00 -2.82
N ALA A 218 -9.74 -14.07 -3.66
CA ALA A 218 -9.67 -13.36 -4.93
C ALA A 218 -10.75 -13.80 -5.95
N ASN A 219 -11.05 -15.09 -5.99
CA ASN A 219 -12.11 -15.64 -6.83
C ASN A 219 -13.51 -15.34 -6.26
N THR A 220 -13.65 -15.27 -4.94
CA THR A 220 -14.93 -14.96 -4.28
C THR A 220 -15.34 -13.48 -4.40
N ALA A 221 -14.38 -12.55 -4.56
CA ALA A 221 -14.65 -11.10 -4.60
C ALA A 221 -15.73 -10.67 -5.60
N LEU A 222 -15.73 -11.24 -6.81
CA LEU A 222 -16.71 -10.92 -7.85
C LEU A 222 -18.13 -11.44 -7.53
N LEU A 223 -18.23 -12.60 -6.85
CA LEU A 223 -19.50 -13.14 -6.36
C LEU A 223 -20.06 -12.27 -5.23
N THR A 224 -19.22 -11.89 -4.26
CA THR A 224 -19.60 -10.99 -3.16
C THR A 224 -20.05 -9.62 -3.70
N PHE A 225 -19.40 -9.10 -4.74
CA PHE A 225 -19.79 -7.85 -5.37
C PHE A 225 -21.21 -7.91 -5.94
N PHE A 226 -21.55 -8.94 -6.72
CA PHE A 226 -22.92 -9.09 -7.23
C PHE A 226 -23.96 -9.28 -6.13
N LEU A 227 -23.65 -10.07 -5.08
CA LEU A 227 -24.52 -10.21 -3.91
C LEU A 227 -24.81 -8.84 -3.26
N VAL A 228 -23.77 -8.02 -3.03
CA VAL A 228 -23.91 -6.70 -2.40
C VAL A 228 -24.71 -5.74 -3.28
N ILE A 229 -24.52 -5.78 -4.60
CA ILE A 229 -25.32 -5.00 -5.55
C ILE A 229 -26.79 -5.44 -5.58
N ILE A 230 -27.09 -6.73 -5.48
CA ILE A 230 -28.48 -7.24 -5.36
C ILE A 230 -29.11 -6.73 -4.06
N CYS A 231 -28.42 -6.89 -2.92
CA CYS A 231 -28.88 -6.39 -1.62
C CYS A 231 -29.16 -4.88 -1.65
N TYR A 232 -28.23 -4.08 -2.19
CA TYR A 232 -28.40 -2.63 -2.37
C TYR A 232 -29.55 -2.29 -3.32
N SER A 233 -29.75 -3.06 -4.39
CA SER A 233 -30.88 -2.85 -5.32
C SER A 233 -32.23 -3.03 -4.63
N THR A 234 -32.35 -3.94 -3.66
CA THR A 234 -33.59 -4.06 -2.86
C THR A 234 -33.90 -2.79 -2.06
N TYR A 235 -32.88 -2.09 -1.55
CA TYR A 235 -33.06 -0.81 -0.85
C TYR A 235 -33.56 0.29 -1.77
N VAL A 236 -32.97 0.43 -2.95
CA VAL A 236 -33.39 1.41 -3.97
C VAL A 236 -34.84 1.17 -4.40
N ILE A 237 -35.22 -0.09 -4.63
CA ILE A 237 -36.60 -0.46 -4.96
C ILE A 237 -37.54 -0.16 -3.79
N SER A 238 -37.15 -0.48 -2.56
CA SER A 238 -37.96 -0.24 -1.35
C SER A 238 -38.31 1.24 -1.20
N MET A 239 -37.38 2.15 -1.51
CA MET A 239 -37.57 3.60 -1.39
C MET A 239 -38.62 4.19 -2.34
N VAL A 240 -39.00 3.46 -3.39
CA VAL A 240 -39.99 3.87 -4.41
C VAL A 240 -41.29 3.06 -4.28
N VAL A 241 -41.22 1.79 -3.86
CA VAL A 241 -42.35 0.86 -3.86
C VAL A 241 -43.04 0.73 -2.50
N VAL A 242 -42.34 0.94 -1.38
CA VAL A 242 -42.92 0.78 -0.04
C VAL A 242 -43.72 2.04 0.34
N ALA A 243 -44.96 1.84 0.77
CA ALA A 243 -45.84 2.91 1.25
C ALA A 243 -45.33 3.54 2.57
N PRO A 244 -45.76 4.76 2.94
CA PRO A 244 -45.35 5.40 4.18
C PRO A 244 -45.72 4.57 5.42
N PHE A 245 -44.80 4.41 6.38
CA PHE A 245 -45.06 3.67 7.62
C PHE A 245 -44.21 4.17 8.82
N PRO A 246 -44.68 3.98 10.07
CA PRO A 246 -43.91 4.32 11.26
C PRO A 246 -42.83 3.26 11.56
N VAL A 247 -41.57 3.68 11.60
CA VAL A 247 -40.41 2.83 11.92
C VAL A 247 -40.10 2.94 13.43
N PRO A 248 -39.99 1.84 14.19
CA PRO A 248 -39.59 1.90 15.59
C PRO A 248 -38.14 2.35 15.75
N ILE A 249 -37.89 3.20 16.74
CA ILE A 249 -36.55 3.64 17.14
C ILE A 249 -35.90 2.52 17.97
N PRO A 250 -34.58 2.24 17.82
CA PRO A 250 -33.90 1.25 18.65
C PRO A 250 -33.76 1.74 20.10
N LYS A 251 -34.06 0.86 21.08
CA LYS A 251 -33.97 1.19 22.52
C LYS A 251 -32.56 1.60 22.98
N THR A 252 -31.53 1.26 22.21
CA THR A 252 -30.13 1.68 22.45
C THR A 252 -29.88 3.18 22.29
N ASN A 253 -30.85 3.95 21.77
CA ASN A 253 -30.80 5.41 21.70
C ASN A 253 -31.45 6.02 22.95
N GLU A 254 -30.78 5.92 24.12
CA GLU A 254 -31.29 6.40 25.41
C GLU A 254 -31.77 7.86 25.35
N TYR A 255 -31.05 8.71 24.60
CA TYR A 255 -31.37 10.13 24.39
C TYR A 255 -32.76 10.37 23.80
N ALA A 256 -33.25 9.50 22.91
CA ALA A 256 -34.61 9.61 22.37
C ALA A 256 -35.68 9.32 23.43
N TYR A 257 -35.38 8.47 24.43
CA TYR A 257 -36.31 8.05 25.48
C TYR A 257 -36.25 8.91 26.75
N LEU A 258 -35.46 9.99 26.78
CA LEU A 258 -35.34 10.91 27.93
C LEU A 258 -36.62 11.72 28.18
N VAL A 259 -37.45 11.26 29.11
CA VAL A 259 -38.67 11.93 29.58
C VAL A 259 -38.35 12.73 30.86
N PRO A 260 -38.86 13.96 31.07
CA PRO A 260 -38.69 14.67 32.34
C PRO A 260 -39.28 13.89 33.51
N LYS A 261 -38.49 13.76 34.59
CA LYS A 261 -38.79 12.96 35.79
C LYS A 261 -40.08 13.39 36.50
N ASN A 262 -40.42 14.67 36.41
CA ASN A 262 -41.69 15.24 36.84
C ASN A 262 -42.42 15.82 35.62
N ALA A 263 -43.65 15.38 35.35
CA ALA A 263 -44.46 15.97 34.26
C ALA A 263 -44.74 17.47 34.46
N SER A 264 -44.68 17.96 35.70
CA SER A 264 -44.87 19.37 36.08
C SER A 264 -43.62 20.25 35.88
N ASP A 265 -42.45 19.67 35.61
CA ASP A 265 -41.20 20.41 35.35
C ASP A 265 -40.47 19.81 34.13
N PRO A 266 -40.80 20.26 32.90
CA PRO A 266 -40.16 19.77 31.68
C PRO A 266 -38.69 20.24 31.52
N SER A 267 -38.21 21.13 32.39
CA SER A 267 -36.82 21.61 32.48
C SER A 267 -35.95 20.79 33.43
N GLY A 268 -36.54 19.96 34.29
CA GLY A 268 -35.84 19.16 35.29
C GLY A 268 -35.03 17.98 34.73
N GLU A 269 -34.50 17.18 35.65
CA GLU A 269 -33.78 15.93 35.34
C GLU A 269 -34.64 15.01 34.46
N LYS A 270 -34.03 14.43 33.42
CA LYS A 270 -34.70 13.50 32.49
C LYS A 270 -34.21 12.07 32.71
N VAL A 271 -35.15 11.13 32.70
CA VAL A 271 -34.92 9.70 32.93
C VAL A 271 -35.36 8.93 31.68
N PRO A 272 -34.61 7.92 31.22
CA PRO A 272 -35.01 7.13 30.05
C PRO A 272 -36.21 6.21 30.37
N ASP A 273 -37.32 6.38 29.66
CA ASP A 273 -38.48 5.48 29.74
C ASP A 273 -38.47 4.43 28.63
N PHE A 274 -37.95 3.24 28.94
CA PHE A 274 -37.88 2.11 28.00
C PHE A 274 -39.19 1.31 27.88
N ASN A 275 -40.27 1.66 28.61
CA ASN A 275 -41.56 0.98 28.51
C ASN A 275 -42.32 1.40 27.24
N ARG A 276 -42.17 2.66 26.83
CA ARG A 276 -42.75 3.19 25.59
C ARG A 276 -41.92 2.76 24.38
N THR A 277 -42.58 2.45 23.27
CA THR A 277 -41.93 2.42 21.94
C THR A 277 -42.11 3.78 21.24
N LEU A 278 -41.02 4.35 20.77
CA LEU A 278 -41.01 5.57 19.95
C LEU A 278 -40.90 5.17 18.48
N TYR A 279 -41.56 5.94 17.62
CA TYR A 279 -41.59 5.72 16.18
C TYR A 279 -41.23 7.00 15.45
N ALA A 280 -40.54 6.86 14.31
CA ALA A 280 -40.25 7.94 13.39
C ALA A 280 -40.66 7.53 11.97
N ASN A 281 -41.17 8.47 11.18
CA ASN A 281 -41.88 8.11 9.95
C ASN A 281 -40.91 7.88 8.77
N PHE A 282 -41.15 6.78 8.06
CA PHE A 282 -40.76 6.61 6.67
C PHE A 282 -41.88 7.18 5.79
N THR A 283 -41.54 8.00 4.79
CA THR A 283 -42.52 8.76 4.00
C THR A 283 -42.72 8.25 2.59
N GLY A 284 -41.92 7.28 2.13
CA GLY A 284 -41.68 7.10 0.69
C GLY A 284 -40.99 8.35 0.09
N PHE A 285 -40.53 8.25 -1.15
CA PHE A 285 -39.83 9.36 -1.81
C PHE A 285 -40.75 10.57 -2.01
N SER A 286 -40.50 11.64 -1.25
CA SER A 286 -41.28 12.89 -1.27
C SER A 286 -40.38 14.12 -1.40
N LEU A 287 -40.81 15.07 -2.24
CA LEU A 287 -40.11 16.34 -2.40
C LEU A 287 -40.17 17.23 -1.15
N SER A 288 -41.18 17.05 -0.28
CA SER A 288 -41.23 17.75 1.03
C SER A 288 -40.16 17.23 1.98
N THR A 289 -40.07 15.91 2.14
CA THR A 289 -39.06 15.25 2.98
C THR A 289 -37.64 15.52 2.46
N LEU A 290 -37.46 15.59 1.14
CA LEU A 290 -36.20 16.04 0.54
C LEU A 290 -35.86 17.48 0.95
N ALA A 291 -36.81 18.42 0.87
CA ALA A 291 -36.61 19.82 1.22
C ALA A 291 -36.23 20.01 2.70
N ASP A 292 -36.96 19.35 3.61
CA ASP A 292 -36.65 19.31 5.05
C ASP A 292 -35.23 18.76 5.32
N ASN A 293 -34.73 17.90 4.43
CA ASN A 293 -33.43 17.28 4.52
C ASN A 293 -32.28 18.00 3.77
N ILE A 294 -32.48 19.16 3.13
CA ILE A 294 -31.41 19.84 2.37
C ILE A 294 -30.25 20.32 3.26
N MET A 295 -30.57 21.05 4.35
CA MET A 295 -29.59 21.82 5.15
C MET A 295 -29.07 21.04 6.37
N PRO A 296 -27.82 21.25 6.83
CA PRO A 296 -27.27 20.57 8.01
C PRO A 296 -28.01 20.92 9.31
N MET A 297 -28.08 19.96 10.23
CA MET A 297 -28.62 20.14 11.59
C MET A 297 -27.97 19.15 12.55
N TYR A 298 -26.80 19.52 13.09
CA TYR A 298 -26.00 18.68 13.97
C TYR A 298 -26.69 18.40 15.31
N ALA A 299 -27.05 17.14 15.54
CA ALA A 299 -27.56 16.60 16.78
C ALA A 299 -26.47 15.89 17.60
N VAL A 300 -26.83 15.41 18.80
CA VAL A 300 -25.97 14.56 19.63
C VAL A 300 -25.96 13.13 19.07
N ASP A 301 -24.77 12.56 18.91
CA ASP A 301 -24.60 11.14 18.62
C ASP A 301 -24.92 10.31 19.87
N TYR A 302 -26.02 9.57 19.83
CA TYR A 302 -26.49 8.72 20.92
C TYR A 302 -25.54 7.56 21.26
N THR A 303 -24.58 7.22 20.39
CA THR A 303 -23.58 6.17 20.66
C THR A 303 -22.28 6.68 21.31
N THR A 304 -22.01 7.99 21.22
CA THR A 304 -20.78 8.62 21.75
C THR A 304 -21.06 9.67 22.83
N SER A 305 -22.33 10.03 23.07
CA SER A 305 -22.75 11.10 24.00
C SER A 305 -22.09 12.46 23.69
N LYS A 306 -21.83 12.73 22.41
CA LYS A 306 -21.18 13.97 21.94
C LYS A 306 -21.97 14.61 20.82
N GLN A 307 -21.96 15.94 20.78
CA GLN A 307 -22.46 16.69 19.62
C GLN A 307 -21.67 16.32 18.37
N THR A 308 -22.37 16.10 17.26
CA THR A 308 -21.73 15.89 15.96
C THR A 308 -21.23 17.20 15.37
N ASP A 309 -20.17 17.15 14.58
CA ASP A 309 -19.60 18.31 13.88
C ASP A 309 -19.17 17.95 12.45
N PHE A 310 -18.75 18.94 11.68
CA PHE A 310 -18.28 18.75 10.31
C PHE A 310 -17.09 17.76 10.24
N ALA A 311 -16.15 17.85 11.19
CA ALA A 311 -14.92 17.06 11.21
C ALA A 311 -15.18 15.56 11.49
N LEU A 312 -16.03 15.23 12.47
CA LEU A 312 -16.41 13.86 12.80
C LEU A 312 -17.22 13.24 11.66
N MET A 313 -18.17 13.96 11.06
CA MET A 313 -18.92 13.43 9.92
C MET A 313 -18.01 13.17 8.72
N PHE A 314 -17.03 14.05 8.44
CA PHE A 314 -16.06 13.81 7.40
C PHE A 314 -15.18 12.60 7.71
N ALA A 315 -14.72 12.42 8.96
CA ALA A 315 -13.96 11.24 9.36
C ALA A 315 -14.77 9.93 9.21
N VAL A 316 -16.08 9.94 9.52
CA VAL A 316 -16.95 8.79 9.29
C VAL A 316 -17.02 8.48 7.79
N ILE A 317 -17.37 9.45 6.94
CA ILE A 317 -17.41 9.28 5.48
C ILE A 317 -16.07 8.80 4.92
N PHE A 318 -14.97 9.45 5.32
CA PHE A 318 -13.64 9.15 4.81
C PHE A 318 -13.21 7.73 5.15
N SER A 319 -13.47 7.26 6.38
CA SER A 319 -13.20 5.87 6.76
C SER A 319 -13.89 4.85 5.85
N GLY A 320 -15.09 5.18 5.36
CA GLY A 320 -15.87 4.35 4.43
C GLY A 320 -15.33 4.30 3.01
N VAL A 321 -14.87 5.42 2.46
CA VAL A 321 -14.39 5.55 1.08
C VAL A 321 -12.89 5.24 0.91
N THR A 322 -12.25 4.69 1.94
CA THR A 322 -10.90 4.12 1.85
C THR A 322 -10.93 2.75 1.13
N GLY A 323 -9.83 2.00 1.11
CA GLY A 323 -9.80 0.68 0.46
C GLY A 323 -9.45 0.68 -1.04
N LEU A 324 -9.06 1.84 -1.62
CA LEU A 324 -8.53 1.97 -2.99
C LEU A 324 -7.36 0.99 -3.31
N MET A 325 -6.71 0.49 -2.26
CA MET A 325 -5.57 -0.43 -2.32
C MET A 325 -5.94 -1.91 -2.31
N ALA A 326 -7.21 -2.28 -2.12
CA ALA A 326 -7.65 -3.68 -2.08
C ALA A 326 -7.18 -4.45 -3.33
N GLY A 327 -7.48 -3.94 -4.53
CA GLY A 327 -7.04 -4.55 -5.79
C GLY A 327 -5.51 -4.48 -6.03
N ALA A 328 -4.84 -3.45 -5.51
CA ALA A 328 -3.39 -3.31 -5.63
C ALA A 328 -2.62 -4.25 -4.69
N ASN A 329 -3.20 -4.65 -3.55
CA ASN A 329 -2.71 -5.70 -2.66
C ASN A 329 -2.80 -7.11 -3.26
N MET A 330 -3.47 -7.24 -4.42
CA MET A 330 -3.59 -8.48 -5.20
C MET A 330 -2.67 -8.47 -6.44
N SER A 331 -1.67 -7.59 -6.50
CA SER A 331 -0.76 -7.44 -7.66
C SER A 331 -0.15 -8.75 -8.18
N GLY A 332 0.15 -9.71 -7.29
CA GLY A 332 0.71 -11.00 -7.66
C GLY A 332 -0.27 -11.96 -8.33
N GLU A 333 -1.57 -11.77 -8.13
CA GLU A 333 -2.63 -12.64 -8.64
C GLU A 333 -3.15 -12.18 -10.01
N LEU A 334 -2.82 -10.96 -10.45
CA LEU A 334 -3.36 -10.36 -11.68
C LEU A 334 -2.63 -10.84 -12.94
N ALA A 335 -3.37 -11.09 -14.02
CA ALA A 335 -2.77 -11.46 -15.32
C ALA A 335 -1.87 -10.35 -15.90
N ARG A 336 -2.24 -9.08 -15.71
CA ARG A 336 -1.54 -7.89 -16.20
C ARG A 336 -1.64 -6.74 -15.18
N PRO A 337 -0.81 -6.70 -14.13
CA PRO A 337 -0.97 -5.76 -13.01
C PRO A 337 -0.99 -4.29 -13.42
N SER A 338 -0.05 -3.87 -14.29
CA SER A 338 0.12 -2.47 -14.72
C SER A 338 -1.00 -1.92 -15.60
N VAL A 339 -1.85 -2.79 -16.16
CA VAL A 339 -3.05 -2.38 -16.92
C VAL A 339 -4.32 -2.53 -16.08
N SER A 340 -4.40 -3.59 -15.26
CA SER A 340 -5.55 -3.85 -14.41
C SER A 340 -5.66 -2.88 -13.23
N ILE A 341 -4.57 -2.52 -12.56
CA ILE A 341 -4.62 -1.64 -11.38
C ILE A 341 -5.14 -0.24 -11.75
N PRO A 342 -4.58 0.48 -12.75
CA PRO A 342 -5.08 1.81 -13.10
C PRO A 342 -6.54 1.82 -13.58
N ARG A 343 -6.92 0.85 -14.43
CA ARG A 343 -8.29 0.79 -14.98
C ARG A 343 -9.31 0.40 -13.92
N GLY A 344 -9.05 -0.67 -13.17
CA GLY A 344 -9.98 -1.20 -12.17
C GLY A 344 -10.19 -0.25 -10.99
N THR A 345 -9.13 0.36 -10.45
CA THR A 345 -9.26 1.27 -9.31
C THR A 345 -9.97 2.57 -9.70
N VAL A 346 -9.63 3.20 -10.85
CA VAL A 346 -10.33 4.42 -11.31
C VAL A 346 -11.82 4.13 -11.59
N GLN A 347 -12.13 3.01 -12.25
CA GLN A 347 -13.53 2.62 -12.50
C GLN A 347 -14.29 2.36 -11.20
N ALA A 348 -13.69 1.68 -10.22
CA ALA A 348 -14.33 1.41 -8.94
C ALA A 348 -14.61 2.68 -8.14
N VAL A 349 -13.66 3.63 -8.09
CA VAL A 349 -13.82 4.93 -7.41
C VAL A 349 -14.92 5.77 -8.04
N ILE A 350 -15.01 5.83 -9.37
CA ILE A 350 -16.09 6.57 -10.06
C ILE A 350 -17.46 5.89 -9.81
N PHE A 351 -17.51 4.56 -9.88
CA PHE A 351 -18.73 3.79 -9.65
C PHE A 351 -19.26 3.96 -8.21
N THR A 352 -18.39 3.82 -7.21
CA THR A 352 -18.77 3.95 -5.80
C THR A 352 -19.19 5.39 -5.47
N PHE A 353 -18.53 6.42 -6.02
CA PHE A 353 -18.96 7.82 -5.88
C PHE A 353 -20.40 8.03 -6.35
N VAL A 354 -20.74 7.55 -7.55
CA VAL A 354 -22.11 7.67 -8.11
C VAL A 354 -23.13 6.97 -7.22
N ILE A 355 -22.82 5.77 -6.72
CA ILE A 355 -23.71 5.03 -5.81
C ILE A 355 -23.88 5.76 -4.47
N PHE A 356 -22.83 6.33 -3.87
CA PHE A 356 -22.98 7.11 -2.63
C PHE A 356 -23.77 8.41 -2.84
N MET A 357 -23.54 9.13 -3.93
CA MET A 357 -24.32 10.33 -4.28
C MET A 357 -25.81 10.02 -4.51
N PHE A 358 -26.11 8.93 -5.24
CA PHE A 358 -27.47 8.47 -5.44
C PHE A 358 -28.13 8.00 -4.14
N THR A 359 -27.38 7.32 -3.27
CA THR A 359 -27.85 6.94 -1.93
C THR A 359 -28.16 8.18 -1.10
N ALA A 360 -27.28 9.19 -1.08
CA ALA A 360 -27.51 10.45 -0.35
C ALA A 360 -28.84 11.09 -0.76
N PHE A 361 -29.12 11.15 -2.05
CA PHE A 361 -30.34 11.72 -2.63
C PHE A 361 -31.59 10.93 -2.25
N ILE A 362 -31.61 9.61 -2.47
CA ILE A 362 -32.81 8.79 -2.22
C ILE A 362 -33.10 8.64 -0.73
N THR A 363 -32.07 8.54 0.12
CA THR A 363 -32.23 8.50 1.59
C THR A 363 -32.75 9.83 2.14
N ALA A 364 -32.29 10.98 1.60
CA ALA A 364 -32.81 12.30 1.98
C ALA A 364 -34.26 12.50 1.53
N GLY A 365 -34.65 11.99 0.37
CA GLY A 365 -36.01 12.11 -0.16
C GLY A 365 -37.07 11.25 0.54
N SER A 366 -36.67 10.14 1.19
CA SER A 366 -37.63 9.14 1.66
C SER A 366 -37.72 8.91 3.17
N CYS A 367 -36.78 9.43 3.97
CA CYS A 367 -36.74 9.24 5.42
C CYS A 367 -36.81 10.58 6.16
N THR A 368 -37.64 10.68 7.20
CA THR A 368 -37.65 11.86 8.08
C THR A 368 -36.30 12.05 8.78
N ARG A 369 -35.90 13.32 8.96
CA ARG A 369 -34.65 13.70 9.64
C ARG A 369 -34.46 13.01 10.99
N PHE A 370 -35.52 12.97 11.80
CA PHE A 370 -35.50 12.34 13.12
C PHE A 370 -35.22 10.83 13.05
N LEU A 371 -35.78 10.11 12.06
CA LEU A 371 -35.46 8.71 11.82
C LEU A 371 -33.98 8.51 11.44
N LEU A 372 -33.45 9.36 10.54
CA LEU A 372 -32.06 9.30 10.09
C LEU A 372 -31.05 9.58 11.22
N GLN A 373 -31.34 10.54 12.10
CA GLN A 373 -30.50 10.86 13.25
C GLN A 373 -30.59 9.81 14.38
N SER A 374 -31.76 9.16 14.54
CA SER A 374 -32.06 8.32 15.71
C SER A 374 -31.87 6.81 15.50
N ASN A 375 -31.65 6.35 14.27
CA ASN A 375 -31.47 4.94 13.93
C ASN A 375 -30.37 4.73 12.88
N TYR A 376 -29.17 4.36 13.32
CA TYR A 376 -28.05 3.99 12.44
C TYR A 376 -28.40 2.88 11.42
N SER A 377 -29.26 1.94 11.82
CA SER A 377 -29.69 0.79 11.02
C SER A 377 -30.91 1.08 10.12
N VAL A 378 -31.24 2.35 9.86
CA VAL A 378 -32.43 2.77 9.09
C VAL A 378 -32.62 2.00 7.77
N MET A 379 -31.53 1.64 7.09
CA MET A 379 -31.61 0.88 5.83
C MET A 379 -32.13 -0.56 6.02
N VAL A 380 -31.84 -1.18 7.15
CA VAL A 380 -32.39 -2.50 7.53
C VAL A 380 -33.87 -2.37 7.89
N SER A 381 -34.26 -1.28 8.56
CA SER A 381 -35.62 -1.04 9.03
C SER A 381 -36.62 -0.63 7.95
N VAL A 382 -36.17 -0.05 6.84
CA VAL A 382 -37.01 0.49 5.75
C VAL A 382 -37.12 -0.47 4.53
N ASN A 383 -36.23 -1.46 4.41
CA ASN A 383 -36.23 -2.38 3.27
C ASN A 383 -37.42 -3.34 3.27
N ILE A 384 -37.94 -3.70 2.09
CA ILE A 384 -39.01 -4.71 1.86
C ILE A 384 -38.79 -5.98 2.67
N SER A 385 -37.54 -6.40 2.86
CA SER A 385 -37.16 -7.42 3.84
C SER A 385 -35.82 -7.07 4.48
N ARG A 386 -35.80 -7.00 5.83
CA ARG A 386 -34.61 -6.73 6.64
C ARG A 386 -33.41 -7.64 6.29
N TRP A 387 -33.70 -8.87 5.89
CA TRP A 387 -32.69 -9.91 5.65
C TRP A 387 -31.75 -9.59 4.49
N PHE A 388 -32.22 -8.95 3.41
CA PHE A 388 -31.33 -8.58 2.29
C PHE A 388 -30.26 -7.58 2.73
N ILE A 389 -30.62 -6.57 3.51
CA ILE A 389 -29.66 -5.55 3.98
C ILE A 389 -28.74 -6.13 5.06
N LEU A 390 -29.26 -7.00 5.94
CA LEU A 390 -28.45 -7.75 6.90
C LEU A 390 -27.37 -8.59 6.20
N ILE A 391 -27.75 -9.35 5.16
CA ILE A 391 -26.82 -10.13 4.33
C ILE A 391 -25.81 -9.22 3.62
N GLY A 392 -26.26 -8.08 3.06
CA GLY A 392 -25.38 -7.08 2.45
C GLY A 392 -24.35 -6.51 3.42
N ILE A 393 -24.76 -6.14 4.64
CA ILE A 393 -23.86 -5.66 5.71
C ILE A 393 -22.84 -6.75 6.04
N PHE A 394 -23.29 -7.95 6.40
CA PHE A 394 -22.39 -9.03 6.81
C PHE A 394 -21.40 -9.38 5.70
N SER A 395 -21.84 -9.55 4.45
CA SER A 395 -20.96 -9.86 3.33
C SER A 395 -19.94 -8.75 3.04
N THR A 396 -20.36 -7.48 3.04
CA THR A 396 -19.45 -6.35 2.73
C THR A 396 -18.41 -6.14 3.83
N THR A 397 -18.84 -6.20 5.10
CA THR A 397 -17.97 -5.97 6.26
C THR A 397 -17.00 -7.12 6.50
N PHE A 398 -17.45 -8.38 6.33
CA PHE A 398 -16.59 -9.56 6.40
C PHE A 398 -15.54 -9.58 5.29
N PHE A 399 -15.96 -9.32 4.04
CA PHE A 399 -15.03 -9.21 2.90
C PHE A 399 -14.00 -8.10 3.11
N SER A 400 -14.43 -6.92 3.56
CA SER A 400 -13.53 -5.78 3.74
C SER A 400 -12.54 -6.00 4.90
N SER A 401 -12.98 -6.67 5.97
CA SER A 401 -12.08 -7.10 7.07
C SER A 401 -11.01 -8.07 6.56
N MET A 402 -11.42 -9.09 5.78
CA MET A 402 -10.51 -10.06 5.17
C MET A 402 -9.52 -9.41 4.19
N SER A 403 -10.00 -8.51 3.33
CA SER A 403 -9.16 -7.74 2.38
C SER A 403 -8.06 -6.96 3.10
N ASN A 404 -8.40 -6.31 4.21
CA ASN A 404 -7.44 -5.55 5.01
C ASN A 404 -6.46 -6.45 5.78
N LEU A 405 -6.90 -7.59 6.33
CA LEU A 405 -6.02 -8.53 7.02
C LEU A 405 -5.00 -9.17 6.07
N ILE A 406 -5.43 -9.57 4.87
CA ILE A 406 -4.57 -10.11 3.80
C ILE A 406 -3.64 -9.02 3.25
N GLY A 407 -4.14 -7.80 3.02
CA GLY A 407 -3.33 -6.68 2.56
C GLY A 407 -2.22 -6.31 3.56
N SER A 408 -2.57 -6.19 4.84
CA SER A 408 -1.65 -5.82 5.91
C SER A 408 -0.58 -6.89 6.15
N SER A 409 -0.96 -8.17 6.21
CA SER A 409 0.00 -9.27 6.39
C SER A 409 0.97 -9.42 5.21
N ARG A 410 0.51 -9.19 3.97
CA ARG A 410 1.39 -9.15 2.77
C ARG A 410 2.39 -7.99 2.82
N VAL A 411 1.97 -6.81 3.28
CA VAL A 411 2.86 -5.66 3.51
C VAL A 411 3.90 -5.99 4.58
N LEU A 412 3.47 -6.52 5.74
CA LEU A 412 4.37 -6.91 6.84
C LEU A 412 5.43 -7.93 6.40
N ASN A 413 5.02 -8.96 5.66
CA ASN A 413 5.92 -9.99 5.13
C ASN A 413 7.01 -9.41 4.22
N ARG A 414 6.64 -8.50 3.30
CA ARG A 414 7.62 -7.90 2.38
C ARG A 414 8.51 -6.85 3.04
N LEU A 415 7.98 -6.11 4.02
CA LEU A 415 8.77 -5.25 4.91
C LEU A 415 9.82 -6.07 5.71
N ALA A 416 9.48 -7.31 6.09
CA ALA A 416 10.38 -8.23 6.76
C ALA A 416 11.48 -8.79 5.83
N HIS A 417 11.12 -9.16 4.59
CA HIS A 417 12.08 -9.64 3.58
C HIS A 417 13.09 -8.58 3.13
N ASP A 418 12.70 -7.30 3.08
CA ASP A 418 13.64 -6.18 2.84
C ASP A 418 14.54 -5.89 4.08
N ASN A 419 14.45 -6.68 5.16
CA ASN A 419 15.29 -6.67 6.37
C ASN A 419 15.32 -5.37 7.20
N LEU A 420 14.47 -4.39 6.88
CA LEU A 420 14.46 -3.03 7.42
C LEU A 420 14.43 -2.90 8.96
N PHE A 421 13.88 -3.88 9.67
CA PHE A 421 13.75 -3.88 11.14
C PHE A 421 14.54 -5.02 11.81
N GLY A 422 15.47 -5.65 11.08
CA GLY A 422 16.35 -6.71 11.58
C GLY A 422 15.63 -7.87 12.28
N PHE A 423 15.99 -8.11 13.54
CA PHE A 423 15.46 -9.21 14.35
C PHE A 423 13.93 -9.12 14.57
N LEU A 424 13.39 -7.92 14.78
CA LEU A 424 11.99 -7.71 15.20
C LEU A 424 10.97 -8.30 14.20
N LEU A 425 11.27 -8.23 12.90
CA LEU A 425 10.41 -8.78 11.84
C LEU A 425 10.90 -10.12 11.27
N THR A 426 12.01 -10.68 11.76
CA THR A 426 12.51 -11.97 11.23
C THR A 426 11.51 -13.13 11.30
N PRO A 427 10.65 -13.27 12.33
CA PRO A 427 9.58 -14.28 12.33
C PRO A 427 8.53 -14.06 11.22
N ALA A 428 8.29 -12.82 10.81
CA ALA A 428 7.25 -12.48 9.84
C ALA A 428 7.55 -12.97 8.41
N LYS A 429 8.83 -13.27 8.11
CA LYS A 429 9.34 -13.84 6.84
C LYS A 429 8.89 -15.29 6.57
N ILE A 430 8.31 -15.98 7.56
CA ILE A 430 7.99 -17.40 7.46
C ILE A 430 6.76 -17.60 6.57
N GLU A 431 7.03 -17.99 5.33
CA GLU A 431 6.05 -18.41 4.32
C GLU A 431 5.91 -19.93 4.29
N VAL A 432 4.68 -20.43 4.16
CA VAL A 432 4.41 -21.84 3.84
C VAL A 432 4.56 -22.02 2.32
N SER A 433 4.87 -23.25 1.86
CA SER A 433 5.11 -23.62 0.45
C SER A 433 4.11 -23.04 -0.59
N SER A 434 2.87 -22.72 -0.19
CA SER A 434 1.87 -22.02 -1.03
C SER A 434 2.08 -20.49 -1.17
N GLY A 435 3.20 -19.92 -0.70
CA GLY A 435 3.44 -18.47 -0.69
C GLY A 435 2.55 -17.67 0.28
N ASN A 436 1.96 -18.34 1.30
CA ASN A 436 1.11 -17.69 2.30
C ASN A 436 1.92 -17.37 3.57
N PRO A 437 2.10 -16.10 3.97
CA PRO A 437 2.95 -15.72 5.11
C PRO A 437 2.19 -15.86 6.44
N VAL A 438 1.98 -17.11 6.88
CA VAL A 438 1.19 -17.48 8.06
C VAL A 438 1.55 -16.67 9.31
N VAL A 439 2.85 -16.47 9.59
CA VAL A 439 3.28 -15.72 10.79
C VAL A 439 2.95 -14.22 10.67
N SER A 440 3.04 -13.65 9.47
CA SER A 440 2.58 -12.27 9.24
C SER A 440 1.06 -12.12 9.40
N VAL A 441 0.26 -13.12 9.03
CA VAL A 441 -1.20 -13.13 9.27
C VAL A 441 -1.49 -13.14 10.78
N LEU A 442 -0.80 -14.00 11.55
CA LEU A 442 -0.95 -14.09 13.00
C LEU A 442 -0.55 -12.80 13.71
N ILE A 443 0.59 -12.20 13.38
CA ILE A 443 1.02 -10.90 13.95
C ILE A 443 -0.02 -9.81 13.63
N THR A 444 -0.50 -9.75 12.38
CA THR A 444 -1.53 -8.78 11.96
C THR A 444 -2.82 -8.97 12.78
N TRP A 445 -3.27 -10.21 12.97
CA TRP A 445 -4.46 -10.51 13.76
C TRP A 445 -4.33 -10.10 15.23
N ILE A 446 -3.17 -10.33 15.86
CA ILE A 446 -2.88 -9.84 17.23
C ILE A 446 -3.01 -8.31 17.27
N CYS A 447 -2.46 -7.59 16.31
CA CYS A 447 -2.61 -6.13 16.23
C CYS A 447 -4.08 -5.69 16.04
N VAL A 448 -4.89 -6.44 15.29
CA VAL A 448 -6.35 -6.16 15.15
C VAL A 448 -7.08 -6.36 16.48
N VAL A 449 -6.79 -7.44 17.21
CA VAL A 449 -7.39 -7.69 18.55
C VAL A 449 -7.00 -6.58 19.54
N LEU A 450 -5.77 -6.07 19.49
CA LEU A 450 -5.34 -4.93 20.32
C LEU A 450 -6.11 -3.64 19.98
N VAL A 451 -6.48 -3.40 18.71
CA VAL A 451 -7.32 -2.26 18.34
C VAL A 451 -8.79 -2.45 18.76
N LEU A 452 -9.31 -3.68 18.76
CA LEU A 452 -10.67 -3.96 19.24
C LEU A 452 -10.89 -3.63 20.73
N LEU A 453 -9.82 -3.59 21.54
CA LEU A 453 -9.87 -3.14 22.94
C LEU A 453 -10.30 -1.66 23.10
N ILE A 454 -10.28 -0.85 22.03
CA ILE A 454 -10.79 0.53 22.05
C ILE A 454 -12.30 0.59 22.29
N GLY A 455 -13.04 -0.47 21.95
CA GLY A 455 -14.46 -0.69 22.28
C GLY A 455 -15.49 0.24 21.62
N VAL A 456 -15.08 1.38 21.04
CA VAL A 456 -15.98 2.40 20.47
C VAL A 456 -15.68 2.61 18.98
N MET A 457 -16.56 2.11 18.12
CA MET A 457 -16.38 2.12 16.66
C MET A 457 -16.09 3.53 16.10
N ASN A 458 -16.82 4.56 16.55
CA ASN A 458 -16.63 5.93 16.04
C ASN A 458 -15.24 6.52 16.40
N LYS A 459 -14.58 6.04 17.48
CA LYS A 459 -13.16 6.38 17.77
C LYS A 459 -12.21 5.66 16.81
N ILE A 460 -12.46 4.37 16.54
CA ILE A 460 -11.65 3.58 15.59
C ILE A 460 -11.76 4.17 14.17
N ALA A 461 -12.95 4.61 13.74
CA ALA A 461 -13.16 5.27 12.44
C ALA A 461 -12.33 6.56 12.29
N LYS A 462 -12.25 7.37 13.37
CA LYS A 462 -11.43 8.59 13.39
C LYS A 462 -9.94 8.28 13.22
N LEU A 463 -9.42 7.29 13.97
CA LEU A 463 -8.01 6.88 13.89
C LEU A 463 -7.68 6.25 12.52
N THR A 464 -8.56 5.38 12.01
CA THR A 464 -8.45 4.76 10.67
C THR A 464 -8.31 5.83 9.58
N SER A 465 -9.11 6.90 9.66
CA SER A 465 -9.07 8.01 8.71
C SER A 465 -7.77 8.79 8.75
N ILE A 466 -7.25 9.10 9.94
CA ILE A 466 -5.98 9.80 10.11
C ILE A 466 -4.82 8.96 9.57
N PHE A 467 -4.77 7.66 9.88
CA PHE A 467 -3.74 6.77 9.34
C PHE A 467 -3.80 6.65 7.81
N PHE A 468 -4.99 6.50 7.21
CA PHE A 468 -5.08 6.49 5.74
C PHE A 468 -4.72 7.82 5.11
N LEU A 469 -5.15 8.97 5.66
CA LEU A 469 -4.75 10.29 5.16
C LEU A 469 -3.24 10.48 5.21
N LEU A 470 -2.57 10.05 6.30
CA LEU A 470 -1.13 10.12 6.46
C LEU A 470 -0.40 9.23 5.43
N SER A 471 -0.88 8.00 5.19
CA SER A 471 -0.31 7.10 4.17
C SER A 471 -0.54 7.61 2.74
N TYR A 472 -1.72 8.18 2.46
CA TYR A 472 -2.05 8.78 1.17
C TYR A 472 -1.21 10.05 0.92
N MET A 473 -1.00 10.87 1.95
CA MET A 473 -0.05 11.98 1.93
C MET A 473 1.35 11.47 1.59
N GLY A 474 1.81 10.39 2.24
CA GLY A 474 3.08 9.74 1.96
C GLY A 474 3.24 9.33 0.48
N VAL A 475 2.23 8.68 -0.10
CA VAL A 475 2.21 8.31 -1.54
C VAL A 475 2.27 9.54 -2.45
N ASN A 476 1.52 10.59 -2.13
CA ASN A 476 1.48 11.82 -2.93
C ASN A 476 2.78 12.62 -2.84
N VAL A 477 3.38 12.74 -1.64
CA VAL A 477 4.72 13.34 -1.43
C VAL A 477 5.79 12.56 -2.20
N ALA A 478 5.75 11.23 -2.13
CA ALA A 478 6.70 10.36 -2.79
C ALA A 478 6.67 10.47 -4.32
N CYS A 479 5.47 10.49 -4.92
CA CYS A 479 5.33 10.70 -6.37
C CYS A 479 5.77 12.10 -6.80
N LEU A 480 5.42 13.12 -6.01
CA LEU A 480 5.86 14.50 -6.23
C LEU A 480 7.40 14.60 -6.18
N ALA A 481 8.05 13.91 -5.24
CA ALA A 481 9.50 13.87 -5.15
C ALA A 481 10.15 13.18 -6.36
N LEU A 482 9.63 12.05 -6.84
CA LEU A 482 10.16 11.36 -8.02
C LEU A 482 10.05 12.22 -9.30
N ASP A 483 8.93 12.91 -9.49
CA ASP A 483 8.69 13.77 -10.68
C ASP A 483 9.58 15.03 -10.64
N LEU A 484 9.61 15.74 -9.50
CA LEU A 484 10.44 16.95 -9.31
C LEU A 484 11.95 16.68 -9.36
N THR A 485 12.38 15.46 -9.05
CA THR A 485 13.79 15.04 -9.16
C THR A 485 14.14 14.46 -10.53
N SER A 486 13.14 14.23 -11.39
CA SER A 486 13.31 13.59 -12.70
C SER A 486 14.12 12.29 -12.61
N ALA A 487 13.79 11.46 -11.62
CA ALA A 487 14.51 10.24 -11.30
C ALA A 487 14.56 9.30 -12.52
N PRO A 488 15.75 8.84 -13.01
CA PRO A 488 15.85 8.14 -14.30
C PRO A 488 15.04 6.84 -14.43
N ASN A 489 14.73 6.23 -13.29
CA ASN A 489 13.93 5.02 -13.08
C ASN A 489 12.41 5.28 -12.91
N PHE A 490 11.97 6.54 -12.88
CA PHE A 490 10.56 6.92 -12.83
C PHE A 490 10.08 7.43 -14.19
N ARG A 491 9.34 6.57 -14.90
CA ARG A 491 8.79 6.81 -16.24
C ARG A 491 7.35 6.27 -16.31
N PRO A 492 6.41 6.84 -15.54
CA PRO A 492 5.03 6.37 -15.52
C PRO A 492 4.40 6.50 -16.91
N THR A 493 3.77 5.43 -17.41
CA THR A 493 3.06 5.45 -18.70
C THR A 493 1.60 5.94 -18.59
N PHE A 494 1.13 6.18 -17.37
CA PHE A 494 -0.23 6.66 -17.08
C PHE A 494 -0.40 8.17 -17.35
N LYS A 495 -1.17 8.52 -18.39
CA LYS A 495 -1.29 9.89 -18.93
C LYS A 495 -1.98 10.93 -18.05
N ALA A 496 -2.75 10.54 -17.02
CA ALA A 496 -3.47 11.47 -16.15
C ALA A 496 -2.70 11.84 -14.87
N PHE A 497 -1.41 11.49 -14.81
CA PHE A 497 -0.49 11.88 -13.74
C PHE A 497 0.18 13.23 -14.03
N SER A 498 0.40 14.01 -12.97
CA SER A 498 1.22 15.24 -13.00
C SER A 498 1.68 15.65 -11.60
N TRP A 499 2.79 16.39 -11.49
CA TRP A 499 3.20 17.01 -10.23
C TRP A 499 2.08 17.86 -9.59
N HIS A 500 1.27 18.56 -10.39
CA HIS A 500 0.13 19.35 -9.92
C HIS A 500 -0.89 18.49 -9.16
N THR A 501 -1.27 17.33 -9.72
CA THR A 501 -2.21 16.41 -9.06
C THR A 501 -1.64 15.80 -7.78
N CYS A 502 -0.33 15.54 -7.73
CA CYS A 502 0.31 15.06 -6.50
C CYS A 502 0.39 16.16 -5.44
N ALA A 503 0.79 17.39 -5.80
CA ALA A 503 0.86 18.53 -4.88
C ALA A 503 -0.51 18.89 -4.30
N LEU A 504 -1.56 18.93 -5.13
CA LEU A 504 -2.94 19.14 -4.69
C LEU A 504 -3.41 17.98 -3.79
N GLY A 505 -3.01 16.74 -4.10
CA GLY A 505 -3.18 15.57 -3.23
C GLY A 505 -2.57 15.76 -1.84
N VAL A 506 -1.28 16.11 -1.75
CA VAL A 506 -0.57 16.38 -0.48
C VAL A 506 -1.29 17.46 0.33
N ILE A 507 -1.58 18.60 -0.29
CA ILE A 507 -2.24 19.74 0.37
C ILE A 507 -3.61 19.32 0.91
N SER A 508 -4.41 18.62 0.10
CA SER A 508 -5.77 18.20 0.49
C SER A 508 -5.75 17.14 1.60
N THR A 509 -4.80 16.19 1.57
CA THR A 509 -4.62 15.23 2.67
C THR A 509 -4.19 15.93 3.95
N ALA A 510 -3.24 16.87 3.88
CA ALA A 510 -2.71 17.56 5.06
C ALA A 510 -3.77 18.45 5.72
N ILE A 511 -4.52 19.22 4.93
CA ILE A 511 -5.62 20.07 5.43
C ILE A 511 -6.69 19.20 6.10
N MET A 512 -7.20 18.16 5.44
CA MET A 512 -8.28 17.36 6.03
C MET A 512 -7.86 16.53 7.23
N MET A 513 -6.60 16.09 7.29
CA MET A 513 -6.03 15.42 8.45
C MET A 513 -6.07 16.36 9.68
N LEU A 514 -5.57 17.59 9.53
CA LEU A 514 -5.63 18.62 10.58
C LEU A 514 -7.06 19.02 10.97
N VAL A 515 -7.99 19.07 10.01
CA VAL A 515 -9.42 19.35 10.26
C VAL A 515 -10.10 18.23 11.06
N ILE A 516 -9.73 16.96 10.85
CA ILE A 516 -10.26 15.84 11.64
C ILE A 516 -9.74 15.92 13.09
N ASP A 517 -8.43 16.07 13.28
CA ASP A 517 -7.82 16.14 14.62
C ASP A 517 -6.39 16.72 14.56
N ALA A 518 -6.21 18.01 14.87
CA ALA A 518 -4.89 18.63 14.81
C ALA A 518 -3.85 17.95 15.73
N ALA A 519 -4.26 17.45 16.91
CA ALA A 519 -3.35 16.83 17.88
C ALA A 519 -2.90 15.44 17.45
N MET A 520 -3.84 14.55 17.11
CA MET A 520 -3.51 13.21 16.62
C MET A 520 -2.78 13.25 15.26
N SER A 521 -3.05 14.27 14.43
CA SER A 521 -2.35 14.49 13.17
C SER A 521 -0.91 14.94 13.36
N ALA A 522 -0.65 15.84 14.29
CA ALA A 522 0.72 16.24 14.64
C ALA A 522 1.54 15.04 15.14
N ILE A 523 0.95 14.21 16.00
CA ILE A 523 1.57 12.96 16.46
C ILE A 523 1.85 12.02 15.27
N GLY A 524 0.88 11.83 14.36
CA GLY A 524 1.06 11.01 13.16
C GLY A 524 2.21 11.48 12.25
N VAL A 525 2.31 12.79 11.99
CA VAL A 525 3.41 13.38 11.20
C VAL A 525 4.76 13.21 11.90
N ILE A 526 4.82 13.41 13.23
CA ILE A 526 6.05 13.18 14.02
C ILE A 526 6.46 11.71 13.94
N VAL A 527 5.52 10.77 14.09
CA VAL A 527 5.80 9.33 13.96
C VAL A 527 6.32 8.98 12.56
N LEU A 528 5.76 9.54 11.49
CA LEU A 528 6.26 9.35 10.13
C LEU A 528 7.69 9.89 9.96
N LEU A 529 7.99 11.09 10.45
CA LEU A 529 9.34 11.67 10.37
C LEU A 529 10.38 10.87 11.15
N VAL A 530 10.04 10.46 12.39
CA VAL A 530 10.88 9.59 13.22
C VAL A 530 11.09 8.23 12.54
N LEU A 531 10.07 7.67 11.91
CA LEU A 531 10.16 6.39 11.21
C LEU A 531 11.06 6.46 9.97
N ILE A 532 10.94 7.51 9.16
CA ILE A 532 11.85 7.77 8.03
C ILE A 532 13.29 7.91 8.54
N MET A 533 13.51 8.66 9.62
CA MET A 533 14.83 8.83 10.22
C MET A 533 15.43 7.51 10.73
N ILE A 534 14.65 6.68 11.43
CA ILE A 534 15.09 5.36 11.90
C ILE A 534 15.47 4.48 10.70
N LEU A 535 14.63 4.44 9.66
CA LEU A 535 14.88 3.63 8.47
C LEU A 535 16.06 4.14 7.64
N HIS A 536 16.33 5.45 7.61
CA HIS A 536 17.53 6.00 6.99
C HIS A 536 18.84 5.50 7.64
N TYR A 537 18.83 5.29 8.97
CA TYR A 537 19.98 4.73 9.69
C TYR A 537 20.02 3.20 9.73
N GLN A 538 18.88 2.51 9.57
CA GLN A 538 18.79 1.04 9.69
C GLN A 538 18.72 0.29 8.35
N ALA A 539 18.36 0.95 7.25
CA ALA A 539 18.26 0.29 5.95
C ALA A 539 19.65 -0.21 5.47
N PRO A 540 19.80 -1.50 5.15
CA PRO A 540 21.05 -2.02 4.61
C PRO A 540 21.32 -1.43 3.21
N ALA A 541 22.60 -1.27 2.86
CA ALA A 541 23.07 -0.80 1.56
C ALA A 541 22.81 -1.85 0.46
N GLY A 542 21.54 -1.97 0.03
CA GLY A 542 21.09 -2.91 -0.99
C GLY A 542 21.45 -2.48 -2.41
N SER A 543 21.45 -3.44 -3.34
CA SER A 543 21.71 -3.25 -4.78
C SER A 543 20.57 -2.55 -5.55
N TRP A 544 19.54 -2.05 -4.86
CA TRP A 544 18.37 -1.39 -5.44
C TRP A 544 18.52 0.12 -5.30
N GLY A 545 18.44 0.88 -6.40
CA GLY A 545 18.67 2.32 -6.40
C GLY A 545 17.70 3.07 -5.46
N SER A 546 18.25 3.92 -4.58
CA SER A 546 17.45 4.72 -3.65
C SER A 546 17.09 6.10 -4.21
N ILE A 547 15.97 6.67 -3.76
CA ILE A 547 15.66 8.10 -4.02
C ILE A 547 16.80 9.00 -3.55
N SER A 548 17.43 8.68 -2.43
CA SER A 548 18.57 9.41 -1.87
C SER A 548 19.74 9.48 -2.87
N GLN A 549 20.07 8.37 -3.54
CA GLN A 549 21.05 8.36 -4.63
C GLN A 549 20.57 9.08 -5.89
N ALA A 550 19.29 8.96 -6.27
CA ALA A 550 18.73 9.65 -7.44
C ALA A 550 18.70 11.18 -7.25
N LEU A 551 18.39 11.65 -6.04
CA LEU A 551 18.50 13.05 -5.60
C LEU A 551 19.93 13.56 -5.74
N ILE A 552 20.90 12.83 -5.16
CA ILE A 552 22.33 13.16 -5.26
C ILE A 552 22.77 13.20 -6.73
N TYR A 553 22.42 12.20 -7.53
CA TYR A 553 22.76 12.18 -8.96
C TYR A 553 22.15 13.36 -9.72
N HIS A 554 20.86 13.67 -9.50
CA HIS A 554 20.21 14.82 -10.14
C HIS A 554 20.86 16.15 -9.71
N GLN A 555 21.18 16.31 -8.43
CA GLN A 555 21.83 17.49 -7.89
C GLN A 555 23.27 17.65 -8.43
N VAL A 556 24.06 16.58 -8.43
CA VAL A 556 25.41 16.54 -9.02
C VAL A 556 25.36 16.83 -10.52
N ARG A 557 24.46 16.19 -11.28
CA ARG A 557 24.26 16.47 -12.71
C ARG A 557 23.87 17.92 -12.95
N LYS A 558 22.97 18.50 -12.14
CA LYS A 558 22.57 19.90 -12.25
C LYS A 558 23.72 20.85 -11.93
N TYR A 559 24.53 20.55 -10.91
CA TYR A 559 25.75 21.32 -10.63
C TYR A 559 26.78 21.20 -11.75
N LEU A 560 27.03 20.00 -12.31
CA LEU A 560 27.93 19.81 -13.47
C LEU A 560 27.46 20.58 -14.71
N LEU A 561 26.16 20.71 -14.94
CA LEU A 561 25.60 21.53 -16.03
C LEU A 561 25.64 23.04 -15.76
N ILE A 562 25.63 23.46 -14.49
CA ILE A 562 25.84 24.86 -14.06
C ILE A 562 27.33 25.23 -14.09
N LEU A 563 28.22 24.25 -13.93
CA LEU A 563 29.68 24.38 -13.93
C LEU A 563 30.20 24.56 -15.36
N ASP A 564 29.87 25.72 -15.94
CA ASP A 564 30.26 26.12 -17.29
C ASP A 564 31.76 26.40 -17.37
N VAL A 565 32.53 25.35 -17.66
CA VAL A 565 33.99 25.37 -17.82
C VAL A 565 34.45 26.42 -18.86
N ARG A 566 33.57 26.86 -19.77
CA ARG A 566 33.90 27.87 -20.81
C ARG A 566 33.90 29.30 -20.27
N LYS A 567 33.37 29.55 -19.06
CA LYS A 567 33.47 30.86 -18.38
C LYS A 567 34.81 30.98 -17.67
N GLU A 568 35.87 31.19 -18.44
CA GLU A 568 37.23 31.40 -17.92
C GLU A 568 37.31 32.64 -17.01
N HIS A 569 37.30 32.42 -15.70
CA HIS A 569 37.51 33.48 -14.71
C HIS A 569 38.98 33.54 -14.28
N VAL A 570 39.72 34.54 -14.77
CA VAL A 570 41.16 34.76 -14.46
C VAL A 570 41.43 34.85 -12.94
N LYS A 571 40.43 35.29 -12.15
CA LYS A 571 40.58 35.61 -10.73
C LYS A 571 40.54 34.41 -9.77
N TYR A 572 40.12 33.22 -10.22
CA TYR A 572 39.95 32.04 -9.36
C TYR A 572 40.48 30.76 -10.01
N TRP A 573 41.80 30.71 -10.26
CA TRP A 573 42.45 29.48 -10.70
C TRP A 573 42.29 28.37 -9.66
N ARG A 574 41.94 27.17 -10.13
CA ARG A 574 41.86 25.93 -9.34
C ARG A 574 42.57 24.84 -10.13
N PRO A 575 43.63 24.21 -9.60
CA PRO A 575 44.29 23.12 -10.31
C PRO A 575 43.31 21.95 -10.51
N GLN A 576 43.30 21.36 -11.69
CA GLN A 576 42.70 20.04 -11.94
C GLN A 576 43.85 19.10 -12.26
N ILE A 577 44.02 18.05 -11.45
CA ILE A 577 45.21 17.19 -11.47
C ILE A 577 44.79 15.81 -11.96
N LEU A 578 45.42 15.37 -13.06
CA LEU A 578 45.45 13.98 -13.51
C LEU A 578 46.82 13.42 -13.13
N LEU A 579 46.88 12.62 -12.07
CA LEU A 579 48.11 11.99 -11.60
C LEU A 579 48.29 10.65 -12.32
N LEU A 580 49.27 10.56 -13.22
CA LEU A 580 49.59 9.32 -13.93
C LEU A 580 50.51 8.44 -13.08
N VAL A 581 50.11 7.17 -12.87
CA VAL A 581 50.79 6.26 -11.93
C VAL A 581 50.95 4.86 -12.51
N SER A 582 52.19 4.40 -12.64
CA SER A 582 52.54 3.07 -13.18
C SER A 582 52.11 1.91 -12.28
N ARG A 583 51.94 2.13 -10.98
CA ARG A 583 51.36 1.16 -10.02
C ARG A 583 50.88 1.89 -8.74
N PRO A 584 49.58 2.10 -8.52
CA PRO A 584 49.05 2.88 -7.39
C PRO A 584 49.59 2.45 -6.01
N ALA A 585 49.60 1.14 -5.74
CA ALA A 585 50.03 0.57 -4.46
C ALA A 585 51.51 0.83 -4.07
N THR A 586 52.34 1.33 -4.98
CA THR A 586 53.74 1.70 -4.71
C THR A 586 53.99 3.22 -4.76
N SER A 587 52.92 4.02 -4.87
CA SER A 587 53.03 5.46 -5.14
C SER A 587 52.20 6.33 -4.18
N CYS A 588 51.81 5.78 -3.03
CA CYS A 588 51.03 6.48 -2.00
C CYS A 588 51.61 7.87 -1.66
N PRO A 589 52.92 8.05 -1.38
CA PRO A 589 53.46 9.38 -1.03
C PRO A 589 53.26 10.46 -2.11
N LEU A 590 53.11 10.07 -3.38
CA LEU A 590 52.81 10.98 -4.48
C LEU A 590 51.30 11.28 -4.58
N MET A 591 50.45 10.33 -4.21
CA MET A 591 49.01 10.54 -4.05
C MET A 591 48.72 11.44 -2.84
N ASP A 592 49.41 11.22 -1.72
CA ASP A 592 49.31 12.01 -0.49
C ASP A 592 49.73 13.47 -0.74
N PHE A 593 50.87 13.69 -1.40
CA PHE A 593 51.31 15.03 -1.82
C PHE A 593 50.29 15.75 -2.72
N VAL A 594 49.66 15.02 -3.66
CA VAL A 594 48.60 15.60 -4.52
C VAL A 594 47.33 15.90 -3.73
N ASN A 595 46.98 15.08 -2.74
CA ASN A 595 45.84 15.28 -1.84
C ASN A 595 46.04 16.54 -0.95
N ASP A 596 47.23 16.72 -0.38
CA ASP A 596 47.63 17.90 0.39
C ASP A 596 47.60 19.17 -0.47
N LEU A 597 48.20 19.13 -1.67
CA LEU A 597 48.19 20.22 -2.64
C LEU A 597 46.75 20.60 -3.06
N LYS A 598 45.84 19.61 -3.08
CA LYS A 598 44.41 19.79 -3.35
C LYS A 598 43.58 20.23 -2.16
N LYS A 599 44.06 20.05 -0.93
CA LYS A 599 43.28 20.10 0.32
C LYS A 599 41.98 19.29 0.20
N SER A 600 42.12 18.00 -0.13
CA SER A 600 41.01 17.03 -0.28
C SER A 600 40.00 17.35 -1.39
N GLY A 601 40.33 18.23 -2.34
CA GLY A 601 39.53 18.46 -3.54
C GLY A 601 39.74 17.40 -4.64
N LEU A 602 38.75 17.24 -5.52
CA LEU A 602 38.75 16.25 -6.61
C LEU A 602 40.03 16.28 -7.47
N TYR A 603 40.72 15.13 -7.56
CA TYR A 603 41.76 14.83 -8.55
C TYR A 603 41.51 13.41 -9.12
N VAL A 604 42.18 13.07 -10.22
CA VAL A 604 42.01 11.78 -10.92
C VAL A 604 43.35 11.05 -10.95
N ILE A 605 43.34 9.75 -10.69
CA ILE A 605 44.52 8.88 -10.82
C ILE A 605 44.38 8.07 -12.11
N GLY A 606 45.31 8.23 -13.04
CA GLY A 606 45.38 7.47 -14.29
C GLY A 606 46.39 6.33 -14.19
N HIS A 607 45.93 5.09 -14.25
CA HIS A 607 46.78 3.90 -14.31
C HIS A 607 46.56 3.16 -15.64
N VAL A 608 47.64 2.84 -16.36
CA VAL A 608 47.60 2.14 -17.65
C VAL A 608 48.15 0.72 -17.49
N LYS A 609 47.33 -0.29 -17.80
CA LYS A 609 47.69 -1.72 -17.71
C LYS A 609 47.76 -2.36 -19.10
N THR A 610 48.98 -2.42 -19.65
CA THR A 610 49.32 -3.04 -20.93
C THR A 610 48.93 -4.53 -21.00
N GLY A 611 48.53 -5.01 -22.18
CA GLY A 611 48.10 -6.39 -22.47
C GLY A 611 46.77 -6.41 -23.22
N SER A 612 46.34 -7.57 -23.75
CA SER A 612 45.06 -7.67 -24.46
C SER A 612 43.87 -7.37 -23.52
N MET A 613 42.73 -7.04 -24.12
CA MET A 613 41.47 -6.81 -23.40
C MET A 613 40.67 -8.12 -23.25
N ASP A 614 40.72 -9.00 -24.25
CA ASP A 614 39.90 -10.23 -24.32
C ASP A 614 40.39 -11.34 -23.37
N GLU A 615 41.66 -11.29 -22.95
CA GLU A 615 42.27 -12.26 -22.01
C GLU A 615 41.83 -12.05 -20.54
N ARG A 616 40.93 -11.10 -20.26
CA ARG A 616 40.61 -10.63 -18.90
C ARG A 616 39.21 -11.08 -18.46
N LEU A 617 39.15 -12.24 -17.81
CA LEU A 617 37.93 -12.85 -17.25
C LEU A 617 37.18 -11.99 -16.20
N ASN A 618 37.82 -10.97 -15.62
CA ASN A 618 37.20 -10.06 -14.65
C ASN A 618 37.06 -8.65 -15.24
N ASP A 619 35.87 -8.07 -15.12
CA ASP A 619 35.58 -6.69 -15.54
C ASP A 619 36.48 -5.68 -14.78
N PRO A 620 37.30 -4.87 -15.49
CA PRO A 620 38.16 -3.87 -14.83
C PRO A 620 37.38 -2.83 -14.02
N LEU A 621 36.08 -2.60 -14.28
CA LEU A 621 35.25 -1.69 -13.49
C LEU A 621 34.96 -2.22 -12.08
N GLN A 622 35.03 -3.53 -11.84
CA GLN A 622 34.93 -4.10 -10.48
C GLN A 622 36.17 -3.79 -9.62
N GLN A 623 37.27 -3.30 -10.21
CA GLN A 623 38.48 -2.89 -9.49
C GLN A 623 38.58 -1.38 -9.25
N VAL A 624 37.46 -0.64 -9.39
CA VAL A 624 37.38 0.77 -8.95
C VAL A 624 37.34 0.82 -7.42
N ILE A 625 38.50 0.72 -6.78
CA ILE A 625 38.67 1.00 -5.36
C ILE A 625 38.49 2.50 -5.18
N ILE A 626 37.30 2.91 -4.71
CA ILE A 626 37.09 4.27 -4.21
C ILE A 626 37.80 4.36 -2.86
N ILE A 627 39.07 4.79 -2.89
CA ILE A 627 39.82 5.12 -1.67
C ILE A 627 39.25 6.44 -1.14
N LEU A 628 38.25 6.33 -0.26
CA LEU A 628 37.84 7.43 0.61
C LEU A 628 38.96 7.66 1.65
N PHE A 629 39.43 8.90 1.71
CA PHE A 629 40.24 9.46 2.78
C PHE A 629 39.36 10.41 3.62
#